data_AF-A0A0F2SEZ5-F1
#
_entry.id   AF-A0A0F2SEZ5-F1
#
_cell.length_a   1.000
_cell.length_b   1.000
_cell.length_c   1.000
_cell.angle_alpha   90.00
_cell.angle_beta   90.00
_cell.angle_gamma   90.00
#
_symmetry.space_group_name_H-M   'P 1'
#
loop_
_entity.id
_entity.type
_entity.pdbx_description
1 polymer ?
#
loop_
_entity_poly.entity_id
_entity_poly.type
_entity_poly.pdbx_seq_one_letter_code
_entity_poly.pdbx_strand_id
1 'polypeptide(L)'
;MDLNTFEIRDNCRKNLNKYTIKAFSIIPKIDNPQLLDMGCGTGVPTLLMEVCNGKIYAVDPDNSSLFWLKEKVKKLNYSDRIRIIHASVLIMIYLIRNSI
;
A
#
# COMPACT_ATOMS: atom_id res chain seq x y z
N MET A 1 -20.44 6.86 0.78
CA MET A 1 -19.42 5.78 0.80
C MET A 1 -19.52 5.11 2.15
N ASP A 2 -19.82 3.82 2.20
CA ASP A 2 -20.21 3.15 3.45
C ASP A 2 -18.96 2.64 4.19
N LEU A 3 -18.50 3.42 5.18
CA LEU A 3 -17.26 3.17 5.95
C LEU A 3 -17.24 1.77 6.59
N ASN A 4 -18.43 1.26 6.93
CA ASN A 4 -18.63 -0.07 7.50
C ASN A 4 -18.11 -1.18 6.56
N THR A 5 -18.32 -1.05 5.25
CA THR A 5 -17.90 -2.08 4.29
C THR A 5 -16.38 -2.18 4.20
N PHE A 6 -15.66 -1.05 4.20
CA PHE A 6 -14.20 -1.07 4.16
C PHE A 6 -13.58 -1.60 5.44
N GLU A 7 -14.18 -1.33 6.59
CA GLU A 7 -13.73 -1.87 7.86
C GLU A 7 -13.87 -3.40 7.92
N ILE A 8 -15.04 -3.92 7.53
CA ILE A 8 -15.27 -5.38 7.41
C ILE A 8 -14.23 -5.99 6.46
N ARG A 9 -14.05 -5.37 5.29
CA ARG A 9 -13.11 -5.81 4.26
C ARG A 9 -11.65 -5.83 4.77
N ASP A 10 -11.26 -4.81 5.53
CA ASP A 10 -9.94 -4.72 6.14
C ASP A 10 -9.75 -5.80 7.21
N ASN A 11 -10.76 -6.03 8.06
CA ASN A 11 -10.72 -7.07 9.08
C ASN A 11 -10.56 -8.47 8.47
N CYS A 12 -11.25 -8.77 7.36
CA CYS A 12 -11.02 -10.00 6.62
C CYS A 12 -9.58 -10.09 6.07
N ARG A 13 -9.06 -9.01 5.48
CA ARG A 13 -7.71 -8.98 4.87
C ARG A 13 -6.58 -9.06 5.91
N LYS A 14 -6.76 -8.54 7.12
CA LYS A 14 -5.76 -8.60 8.21
C LYS A 14 -5.35 -10.04 8.56
N ASN A 15 -6.24 -11.01 8.38
CA ASN A 15 -5.94 -12.43 8.59
C ASN A 15 -4.80 -12.96 7.69
N LEU A 16 -4.50 -12.24 6.60
CA LEU A 16 -3.43 -12.58 5.66
C LEU A 16 -2.08 -11.92 6.01
N ASN A 17 -2.03 -10.99 6.98
CA ASN A 17 -0.81 -10.25 7.32
C ASN A 17 0.37 -11.15 7.68
N LYS A 18 0.12 -12.33 8.26
CA LYS A 18 1.15 -13.32 8.57
C LYS A 18 1.98 -13.72 7.34
N TYR A 19 1.37 -13.73 6.15
CA TYR A 19 2.06 -14.05 4.91
C TYR A 19 2.90 -12.87 4.41
N THR A 20 2.41 -11.63 4.55
CA THR A 20 3.19 -10.42 4.28
C THR A 20 4.42 -10.36 5.17
N ILE A 21 4.28 -10.58 6.48
CA ILE A 21 5.41 -10.59 7.43
C ILE A 21 6.43 -11.66 7.05
N LYS A 22 5.96 -12.88 6.74
CA LYS A 22 6.83 -13.97 6.31
C LYS A 22 7.60 -13.62 5.02
N ALA A 23 6.92 -13.05 4.02
CA ALA A 23 7.56 -12.62 2.79
C ALA A 23 8.59 -11.49 3.02
N PHE A 24 8.30 -10.55 3.91
CA PHE A 24 9.24 -9.50 4.28
C PHE A 24 10.47 -10.03 5.02
N SER A 25 10.30 -11.03 5.88
CA SER A 25 11.40 -11.60 6.68
C SER A 25 12.51 -12.27 5.88
N ILE A 26 12.23 -12.66 4.63
CA ILE A 26 13.23 -13.29 3.73
C ILE A 26 13.95 -12.29 2.85
N ILE A 27 13.49 -11.03 2.79
CA ILE A 27 14.14 -9.96 2.03
C ILE A 27 15.33 -9.48 2.87
N PRO A 28 16.55 -9.39 2.30
CA PRO A 28 17.68 -8.79 3.00
C PRO A 28 17.35 -7.39 3.51
N LYS A 29 17.96 -6.98 4.62
CA LYS A 29 17.79 -5.61 5.11
C LYS A 29 18.30 -4.63 4.05
N ILE A 30 17.47 -3.63 3.75
CA ILE A 30 17.77 -2.53 2.85
C ILE A 30 17.62 -1.26 3.69
N ASP A 31 18.62 -0.39 3.69
CA ASP A 31 18.55 0.89 4.38
C ASP A 31 17.71 1.89 3.58
N ASN A 32 16.75 2.54 4.24
CA ASN A 32 15.82 3.52 3.64
C ASN A 32 15.20 3.05 2.30
N PRO A 33 14.52 1.88 2.27
CA PRO A 33 14.04 1.29 1.03
C PRO A 33 12.95 2.15 0.38
N GLN A 34 12.87 2.07 -0.95
CA GLN A 34 11.70 2.53 -1.70
C GLN A 34 10.85 1.31 -2.05
N LEU A 35 9.64 1.23 -1.50
CA LEU A 35 8.71 0.13 -1.70
C LEU A 35 7.56 0.55 -2.61
N LEU A 36 7.16 -0.36 -3.48
CA LEU A 36 5.99 -0.19 -4.33
C LEU A 36 4.95 -1.26 -3.96
N ASP A 37 3.78 -0.81 -3.53
CA ASP A 37 2.62 -1.66 -3.26
C ASP A 37 1.61 -1.48 -4.40
N MET A 38 1.70 -2.36 -5.40
CA MET A 38 0.81 -2.37 -6.56
C MET A 38 -0.51 -3.07 -6.23
N GLY A 39 -1.64 -2.41 -6.52
CA GLY A 39 -2.96 -2.93 -6.17
C GLY A 39 -3.20 -2.88 -4.66
N CYS A 40 -2.77 -1.79 -4.02
CA CYS A 40 -2.76 -1.68 -2.56
C CYS A 40 -4.18 -1.69 -1.95
N GLY A 41 -5.21 -1.36 -2.74
CA GLY A 41 -6.58 -1.23 -2.31
C GLY A 41 -6.71 -0.31 -1.10
N THR A 42 -7.28 -0.83 -0.02
CA THR A 42 -7.45 -0.10 1.25
C THR A 42 -6.17 -0.07 2.09
N GLY A 43 -5.10 -0.73 1.64
CA GLY A 43 -3.75 -0.68 2.20
C GLY A 43 -3.56 -1.38 3.54
N VAL A 44 -4.22 -2.52 3.76
CA VAL A 44 -3.97 -3.37 4.94
C VAL A 44 -2.50 -3.85 4.98
N PRO A 45 -1.90 -4.36 3.88
CA PRO A 45 -0.47 -4.67 3.86
C PRO A 45 0.40 -3.41 3.84
N THR A 46 -0.02 -2.34 3.13
CA THR A 46 0.73 -1.08 3.05
C THR A 46 1.12 -0.53 4.42
N LEU A 47 0.17 -0.51 5.35
CA LEU A 47 0.39 0.00 6.70
C LEU A 47 1.31 -0.90 7.54
N LEU A 48 1.40 -2.19 7.21
CA LEU A 48 2.31 -3.12 7.87
C LEU A 48 3.76 -2.92 7.41
N MET A 49 3.94 -2.53 6.15
CA MET A 49 5.27 -2.29 5.55
C MET A 49 5.94 -1.01 6.04
N GLU A 50 5.22 -0.13 6.74
CA GLU A 50 5.80 1.10 7.30
C GLU A 50 7.01 0.81 8.21
N VAL A 51 7.04 -0.34 8.87
CA VAL A 51 8.13 -0.76 9.79
C VAL A 51 9.51 -0.80 9.12
N CYS A 52 9.56 -0.82 7.78
CA CYS A 52 10.80 -0.80 7.01
C CYS A 52 11.54 0.55 7.06
N ASN A 53 10.97 1.58 7.71
CA ASN A 53 11.53 2.94 7.79
C ASN A 53 11.93 3.53 6.42
N GLY A 54 11.20 3.13 5.37
CA GLY A 54 11.42 3.55 3.99
C GLY A 54 10.30 4.45 3.47
N LYS A 55 10.36 4.75 2.17
CA LYS A 55 9.26 5.40 1.44
C LYS A 55 8.42 4.34 0.75
N ILE A 56 7.10 4.43 0.88
CA ILE A 56 6.14 3.52 0.28
C ILE A 56 5.32 4.27 -0.75
N TYR A 57 5.22 3.71 -1.95
CA TYR A 57 4.36 4.16 -3.03
C TYR A 57 3.21 3.16 -3.15
N ALA A 58 2.00 3.57 -2.75
CA ALA A 58 0.82 2.73 -2.75
C ALA A 58 -0.07 3.10 -3.95
N VAL A 59 -0.27 2.15 -4.87
CA VAL A 59 -0.90 2.40 -6.16
C VAL A 59 -2.15 1.54 -6.32
N ASP A 60 -3.29 2.16 -6.63
CA ASP A 60 -4.52 1.44 -6.96
C ASP A 60 -5.43 2.27 -7.90
N PRO A 61 -6.19 1.64 -8.81
CA PRO A 61 -7.18 2.34 -9.63
C PRO A 61 -8.49 2.65 -8.89
N ASP A 62 -8.79 2.04 -7.73
CA ASP A 62 -10.02 2.32 -6.99
C ASP A 62 -9.85 3.53 -6.04
N ASN A 63 -10.32 4.69 -6.49
CA ASN A 63 -10.35 5.92 -5.69
C ASN A 63 -11.03 5.77 -4.32
N SER A 64 -12.04 4.90 -4.18
CA SER A 64 -12.75 4.74 -2.91
C SER A 64 -11.88 4.03 -1.88
N SER A 65 -11.20 2.97 -2.31
CA SER A 65 -10.20 2.28 -1.50
C SER A 65 -9.04 3.21 -1.14
N LEU A 66 -8.56 4.03 -2.09
CA LEU A 66 -7.49 4.99 -1.84
C LEU A 66 -7.89 6.10 -0.88
N PHE A 67 -9.14 6.58 -0.92
CA PHE A 67 -9.65 7.54 0.05
C PHE A 67 -9.60 6.96 1.46
N TRP A 68 -10.08 5.73 1.65
CA TRP A 68 -9.99 5.06 2.95
C TRP A 68 -8.55 4.86 3.42
N LEU A 69 -7.63 4.50 2.51
CA LEU A 69 -6.21 4.42 2.84
C LEU A 69 -5.64 5.79 3.27
N LYS A 70 -5.99 6.87 2.57
CA LYS A 70 -5.56 8.24 2.95
C LYS A 70 -5.99 8.61 4.35
N GLU A 71 -7.24 8.32 4.72
CA GLU A 71 -7.75 8.58 6.07
C GLU A 71 -6.97 7.81 7.13
N LYS A 72 -6.65 6.52 6.89
CA LYS A 72 -5.83 5.72 7.81
C LYS A 72 -4.40 6.22 7.92
N VAL A 73 -3.76 6.56 6.79
CA VAL A 73 -2.38 7.10 6.76
C VAL A 73 -2.31 8.42 7.53
N LYS A 74 -3.27 9.31 7.33
CA LYS A 74 -3.38 10.58 8.06
C LYS A 74 -3.55 10.33 9.56
N LYS A 75 -4.45 9.43 9.95
CA LYS A 75 -4.71 9.09 11.36
C LYS A 75 -3.47 8.50 12.07
N LEU A 76 -2.62 7.78 11.34
CA LEU A 76 -1.39 7.16 11.86
C LEU A 76 -0.14 8.04 11.71
N ASN A 77 -0.27 9.27 11.19
CA ASN A 77 0.86 10.18 10.90
C ASN A 77 1.94 9.57 9.98
N TYR A 78 1.52 8.80 8.98
CA TYR A 78 2.43 8.18 8.01
C TYR A 78 2.53 8.94 6.68
N SER A 79 1.93 10.12 6.58
CA SER A 79 1.85 10.91 5.33
C SER A 79 3.21 11.26 4.72
N ASP A 80 4.26 11.40 5.54
CA ASP A 80 5.61 11.73 5.05
C ASP A 80 6.31 10.53 4.38
N ARG A 81 5.85 9.31 4.68
CA ARG A 81 6.46 8.07 4.19
C ARG A 81 5.60 7.32 3.20
N ILE A 82 4.27 7.43 3.27
CA ILE A 82 3.35 6.71 2.39
C ILE A 82 2.75 7.68 1.36
N ARG A 83 3.18 7.55 0.11
CA ARG A 83 2.63 8.28 -1.03
C ARG A 83 1.57 7.45 -1.74
N ILE A 84 0.35 7.96 -1.77
CA ILE A 84 -0.80 7.28 -2.37
C ILE A 84 -1.02 7.82 -3.79
N ILE A 85 -1.07 6.93 -4.78
CA ILE A 85 -1.15 7.27 -6.20
C ILE A 85 -2.36 6.56 -6.81
N HIS A 86 -3.24 7.35 -7.42
CA HIS A 86 -4.35 6.82 -8.21
C HIS A 86 -3.87 6.51 -9.62
N ALA A 87 -3.61 5.23 -9.89
CA ALA A 87 -3.19 4.76 -11.20
C ALA A 87 -3.50 3.27 -11.36
N SER A 88 -3.69 2.84 -12.61
CA SER A 88 -3.71 1.43 -12.96
C SER A 88 -2.30 0.91 -13.17
N VAL A 89 -2.05 -0.33 -12.76
CA VAL A 89 -0.80 -1.06 -13.05
C VAL A 89 -0.51 -1.09 -14.55
N LEU A 90 -1.56 -1.16 -15.38
CA LEU A 90 -1.44 -1.22 -16.84
C LEU A 90 -0.80 0.04 -17.43
N ILE A 91 -1.16 1.21 -16.90
CA ILE A 91 -0.56 2.50 -17.27
C ILE A 91 0.89 2.58 -16.80
N MET A 92 1.20 2.11 -15.59
CA MET A 92 2.58 2.06 -15.09
C MET A 92 3.46 1.18 -15.97
N ILE A 93 3.01 -0.02 -16.31
CA ILE A 93 3.74 -0.94 -17.19
C ILE A 93 3.97 -0.30 -18.57
N TYR A 94 2.95 0.35 -19.13
CA TYR A 94 3.09 1.07 -20.40
C TYR A 94 4.18 2.15 -20.33
N LEU A 95 4.19 2.97 -19.29
CA LEU A 95 5.20 4.04 -19.13
C LEU A 95 6.62 3.47 -18.98
N ILE A 96 6.79 2.42 -18.16
CA ILE A 96 8.10 1.78 -17.98
C ILE A 96 8.60 1.20 -19.31
N ARG A 97 7.74 0.53 -20.08
CA ARG A 97 8.12 -0.09 -21.36
C ARG A 97 8.45 0.91 -22.47
N ASN A 98 7.95 2.14 -22.39
CA ASN A 98 8.17 3.18 -23.40
C ASN A 98 9.18 4.26 -22.95
N SER A 99 9.81 4.07 -21.78
CA SER A 99 10.82 4.99 -21.22
C SER A 99 12.21 4.33 -21.13
N ILE A 100 12.38 3.13 -21.70
CA ILE A 100 13.64 2.38 -21.80
C ILE A 100 13.90 2.09 -23.28
#